data_AF-A0A1D2A0P3-F1
#
_entry.id   AF-A0A1D2A0P3-F1
#
_cell.length_a   1.000
_cell.length_b   1.000
_cell.length_c   1.000
_cell.angle_alpha   90.00
_cell.angle_beta   90.00
_cell.angle_gamma   90.00
#
_symmetry.space_group_name_H-M   'P 1'
#
loop_
_entity.id
_entity.type
_entity.pdbx_description
1 polymer ?
#
loop_
_entity_poly.entity_id
_entity_poly.type
_entity_poly.pdbx_seq_one_letter_code
_entity_poly.pdbx_strand_id
1 'polypeptide(L)'
;MRASLPRLPLFRFGASQTQGQEGGFGSSDHLDVHRDVVLRLECMTSNEVMWQVVINMTFSVIILWSAIGLVIVQFKGVDALSGWNHKHYFISTVTIGALFLVALATMGIIYLRRLWHARQAGQAWSPRRKRLATTALTLILLEFVNLSLWVGSSAYQAANVCNWLAVCSNVIGYLQWTILNCILLVIICSAHDMCMYRNPRVKGYVPTPAVLVMDVGWSVHFPKLILWCLNQAVMSVTFGLLLHRIIAYKHNRAALCNFQDGSCHLSRAGMVTFAITVSFIIVYLIIYLVSLWRTSKDLSTRAYSEMRIARTLWYLQSRYTIMIFFTLAVTLFVLMIPKLGSCWNYILIWLGAVPMHASLTQTAVGIGFAFLPENAKREGHIPQIWLQEFAWSEETKPACLARRDAHMRDHADLGKQPMFCMETCLKLLYWSNLIYDLESVVGGLATLETATSLYSQHSHELLWDLETDTKAVVAWGTSHVVVAFAGTSSMANVLTNLKLATTLHPPKRKKEGTRFGGYMRVHQGFYLAYTKNDYNLKLMTKLLDIKASSSNPDTLTFLFTGEDELMWRNWGPPPYQAATPWAGP
;
A
#
# COMPACT_ATOMS: atom_id res chain seq x y z
N MET A 1 7.73 -52.62 -41.61
CA MET A 1 9.02 -52.64 -40.89
C MET A 1 9.30 -51.23 -40.37
N ARG A 2 8.99 -50.95 -39.10
CA ARG A 2 9.37 -49.71 -38.41
C ARG A 2 10.32 -50.11 -37.28
N ALA A 3 11.54 -49.61 -37.35
CA ALA A 3 12.56 -49.83 -36.35
C ALA A 3 12.28 -49.00 -35.09
N SER A 4 12.61 -49.64 -33.97
CA SER A 4 12.53 -49.24 -32.58
C SER A 4 13.52 -48.14 -32.18
N LEU A 5 13.07 -47.22 -31.31
CA LEU A 5 13.93 -46.45 -30.40
C LEU A 5 13.41 -46.61 -28.96
N PRO A 6 14.27 -46.55 -27.92
CA PRO A 6 14.03 -47.16 -26.62
C PRO A 6 13.15 -46.30 -25.70
N ARG A 7 12.42 -46.99 -24.82
CA ARG A 7 11.57 -46.43 -23.77
C ARG A 7 12.41 -45.68 -22.71
N LEU A 8 12.17 -44.39 -22.54
CA LEU A 8 12.48 -43.64 -21.31
C LEU A 8 11.34 -43.84 -20.29
N PRO A 9 11.63 -43.84 -18.97
CA PRO A 9 10.69 -44.27 -17.96
C PRO A 9 9.52 -43.29 -17.82
N LEU A 10 8.31 -43.85 -17.93
CA LEU A 10 7.07 -43.25 -17.49
C LEU A 10 7.18 -42.89 -16.00
N PHE A 11 7.39 -41.61 -15.71
CA PHE A 11 7.05 -41.07 -14.39
C PHE A 11 5.52 -41.13 -14.26
N ARG A 12 5.04 -42.13 -13.51
CA ARG A 12 3.67 -42.19 -13.01
C ARG A 12 3.39 -40.88 -12.27
N PHE A 13 2.43 -40.11 -12.78
CA PHE A 13 1.73 -39.12 -11.96
C PHE A 13 0.99 -39.88 -10.87
N GLY A 14 1.61 -39.97 -9.68
CA GLY A 14 0.90 -40.28 -8.46
C GLY A 14 -0.08 -39.14 -8.20
N ALA A 15 -1.35 -39.39 -8.46
CA ALA A 15 -2.43 -38.61 -7.90
C ALA A 15 -2.40 -38.81 -6.38
N SER A 16 -1.65 -37.96 -5.66
CA SER A 16 -1.94 -37.72 -4.26
C SER A 16 -3.15 -36.79 -4.23
N GLN A 17 -4.30 -37.35 -3.89
CA GLN A 17 -5.39 -36.60 -3.28
C GLN A 17 -4.84 -35.85 -2.06
N THR A 18 -4.41 -34.60 -2.24
CA THR A 18 -4.36 -33.65 -1.15
C THR A 18 -5.73 -33.00 -1.10
N GLN A 19 -6.49 -33.44 -0.10
CA GLN A 19 -7.73 -32.83 0.37
C GLN A 19 -7.60 -31.30 0.41
N GLY A 20 -8.72 -30.63 0.14
CA GLY A 20 -8.79 -29.18 0.09
C GLY A 20 -8.22 -28.54 1.34
N GLN A 21 -7.24 -27.67 1.15
CA GLN A 21 -6.77 -26.73 2.16
C GLN A 21 -6.92 -25.33 1.58
N GLU A 22 -8.00 -24.71 2.03
CA GLU A 22 -7.96 -23.39 2.67
C GLU A 22 -7.06 -22.38 2.00
N GLY A 23 -7.60 -21.85 0.92
CA GLY A 23 -7.34 -20.47 0.68
C GLY A 23 -8.29 -19.62 1.56
N GLY A 24 -7.72 -18.66 2.27
CA GLY A 24 -8.44 -17.66 3.04
C GLY A 24 -7.58 -17.22 4.19
N PHE A 25 -7.28 -15.92 4.27
CA PHE A 25 -6.82 -15.32 5.53
C PHE A 25 -8.01 -15.27 6.51
N GLY A 26 -8.49 -16.46 6.85
CA GLY A 26 -9.62 -16.76 7.69
C GLY A 26 -9.39 -18.14 8.28
N SER A 27 -8.79 -18.13 9.48
CA SER A 27 -9.03 -19.13 10.53
C SER A 27 -8.25 -20.47 10.61
N SER A 28 -7.14 -20.74 9.91
CA SER A 28 -6.32 -21.92 10.34
C SER A 28 -4.80 -21.90 10.14
N ASP A 29 -4.23 -21.24 9.13
CA ASP A 29 -2.76 -21.11 9.03
C ASP A 29 -2.27 -19.85 9.76
N HIS A 30 -2.12 -19.95 11.08
CA HIS A 30 -1.43 -18.93 11.87
C HIS A 30 0.00 -18.78 11.34
N LEU A 31 0.37 -17.55 10.98
CA LEU A 31 1.73 -17.17 10.65
C LEU A 31 2.69 -17.65 11.75
N ASP A 32 3.48 -18.69 11.49
CA ASP A 32 4.52 -19.08 12.44
C ASP A 32 5.71 -18.15 12.24
N VAL A 33 5.76 -17.11 13.07
CA VAL A 33 6.83 -16.10 13.05
C VAL A 33 8.24 -16.71 13.23
N HIS A 34 8.31 -17.93 13.75
CA HIS A 34 9.56 -18.67 13.91
C HIS A 34 9.95 -19.49 12.67
N ARG A 35 8.97 -19.88 11.85
CA ARG A 35 9.20 -20.70 10.65
C ARG A 35 9.05 -19.93 9.34
N ASP A 36 8.33 -18.83 9.30
CA ASP A 36 8.05 -18.11 8.06
C ASP A 36 8.84 -16.81 7.92
N VAL A 37 9.21 -16.49 6.68
CA VAL A 37 9.71 -15.15 6.36
C VAL A 37 8.54 -14.17 6.40
N VAL A 38 8.75 -13.01 7.04
CA VAL A 38 7.79 -11.90 7.06
C VAL A 38 8.40 -10.73 6.29
N LEU A 39 7.59 -10.05 5.48
CA LEU A 39 7.99 -8.86 4.75
C LEU A 39 7.63 -7.61 5.55
N ARG A 40 8.46 -6.58 5.49
CA ARG A 40 8.25 -5.31 6.20
C ARG A 40 6.86 -4.70 5.93
N LEU A 41 6.36 -4.78 4.69
CA LEU A 41 5.01 -4.33 4.32
C LEU A 41 3.90 -4.89 5.23
N GLU A 42 4.05 -6.12 5.71
CA GLU A 42 3.05 -6.80 6.54
C GLU A 42 3.07 -6.27 7.99
N CYS A 43 4.20 -5.69 8.40
CA CYS A 43 4.46 -5.16 9.74
C CYS A 43 4.43 -3.63 9.82
N MET A 44 4.41 -2.94 8.69
CA MET A 44 4.36 -1.47 8.67
C MET A 44 3.10 -0.95 9.35
N THR A 45 3.31 -0.04 10.31
CA THR A 45 2.22 0.73 10.91
C THR A 45 1.64 1.72 9.89
N SER A 46 0.39 2.16 10.11
CA SER A 46 -0.24 3.19 9.27
C SER A 46 0.61 4.47 9.17
N ASN A 47 1.31 4.82 10.25
CA ASN A 47 2.22 5.96 10.28
C ASN A 47 3.44 5.74 9.39
N GLU A 48 4.07 4.56 9.42
CA GLU A 48 5.22 4.26 8.57
C GLU A 48 4.84 4.21 7.09
N VAL A 49 3.70 3.62 6.74
CA VAL A 49 3.18 3.64 5.36
C VAL A 49 2.95 5.08 4.91
N MET A 50 2.32 5.91 5.75
CA MET A 50 2.10 7.32 5.45
C MET A 50 3.42 8.07 5.25
N TRP A 51 4.39 7.93 6.16
CA TRP A 51 5.70 8.58 6.05
C TRP A 51 6.46 8.13 4.81
N GLN A 52 6.43 6.85 4.47
CA GLN A 52 7.04 6.36 3.24
C GLN A 52 6.42 7.03 2.01
N VAL A 53 5.08 7.16 1.96
CA VAL A 53 4.40 7.85 0.85
C VAL A 53 4.75 9.34 0.80
N VAL A 54 4.76 10.03 1.95
CA VAL A 54 5.09 11.45 2.03
C VAL A 54 6.52 11.70 1.55
N ILE A 55 7.50 10.96 2.08
CA ILE A 55 8.91 11.08 1.71
C ILE A 55 9.07 10.87 0.20
N ASN A 56 8.49 9.80 -0.35
CA ASN A 56 8.57 9.52 -1.78
C ASN A 56 7.88 10.60 -2.63
N MET A 57 6.71 11.09 -2.24
CA MET A 57 6.04 12.18 -2.94
C MET A 57 6.88 13.46 -2.95
N THR A 58 7.48 13.82 -1.82
CA THR A 58 8.38 14.98 -1.72
C THR A 58 9.57 14.83 -2.65
N PHE A 59 10.22 13.67 -2.68
CA PHE A 59 11.31 13.40 -3.65
C PHE A 59 10.82 13.48 -5.10
N SER A 60 9.66 12.91 -5.44
CA SER A 60 9.09 12.99 -6.79
C SER A 60 8.87 14.44 -7.24
N VAL A 61 8.37 15.30 -6.34
CA VAL A 61 8.19 16.74 -6.61
C VAL A 61 9.53 17.42 -6.86
N ILE A 62 10.55 17.15 -6.04
CA ILE A 62 11.92 17.68 -6.24
C ILE A 62 12.48 17.25 -7.60
N ILE A 63 12.29 15.98 -7.97
CA ILE A 63 12.75 15.43 -9.25
C ILE A 63 12.05 16.13 -10.42
N LEU A 64 10.73 16.36 -10.34
CA LEU A 64 9.99 17.09 -11.36
C LEU A 64 10.48 18.54 -11.49
N TRP A 65 10.75 19.22 -10.37
CA TRP A 65 11.37 20.55 -10.38
C TRP A 65 12.76 20.54 -11.01
N SER A 66 13.56 19.49 -10.80
CA SER A 66 14.86 19.34 -11.46
C SER A 66 14.73 19.18 -12.98
N ALA A 67 13.70 18.48 -13.46
CA ALA A 67 13.40 18.38 -14.89
C ALA A 67 13.03 19.74 -15.48
N ILE A 68 12.21 20.53 -14.79
CA ILE A 68 11.87 21.92 -15.20
C ILE A 68 13.12 22.81 -15.16
N GLY A 69 13.97 22.69 -14.14
CA GLY A 69 15.21 23.44 -14.01
C GLY A 69 16.16 23.22 -15.20
N LEU A 70 16.31 21.96 -15.64
CA LEU A 70 17.11 21.61 -16.83
C LEU A 70 16.63 22.36 -18.08
N VAL A 71 15.34 22.62 -18.21
CA VAL A 71 14.73 23.31 -19.35
C VAL A 71 15.02 24.79 -19.32
N ILE A 72 14.84 25.41 -18.15
CA ILE A 72 15.13 26.83 -17.97
C ILE A 72 16.60 27.09 -18.34
N VAL A 73 17.49 26.19 -17.94
CA VAL A 73 18.90 26.21 -18.33
C VAL A 73 19.06 26.08 -19.85
N GLN A 74 18.37 25.15 -20.51
CA GLN A 74 18.42 25.00 -21.97
C GLN A 74 17.86 26.20 -22.76
N PHE A 75 16.81 26.88 -22.26
CA PHE A 75 16.17 28.00 -22.95
C PHE A 75 16.91 29.33 -22.78
N LYS A 76 17.63 29.54 -21.67
CA LYS A 76 18.34 30.80 -21.39
C LYS A 76 19.55 31.06 -22.27
N GLY A 77 19.91 30.14 -23.18
CA GLY A 77 21.00 30.34 -24.12
C GLY A 77 22.37 30.47 -23.44
N VAL A 78 23.40 30.57 -24.27
CA VAL A 78 24.82 30.37 -23.94
C VAL A 78 25.34 31.32 -22.83
N ASP A 79 24.67 32.43 -22.52
CA ASP A 79 25.20 33.43 -21.60
C ASP A 79 25.09 33.03 -20.12
N ALA A 80 24.04 32.30 -19.72
CA ALA A 80 23.92 31.72 -18.37
C ALA A 80 24.63 30.36 -18.21
N LEU A 81 24.88 29.67 -19.33
CA LEU A 81 25.62 28.41 -19.44
C LEU A 81 27.11 28.59 -19.73
N SER A 82 27.58 29.82 -19.95
CA SER A 82 29.00 30.13 -20.20
C SER A 82 29.90 29.70 -19.03
N GLY A 83 29.33 29.59 -17.81
CA GLY A 83 29.99 28.99 -16.64
C GLY A 83 29.79 27.47 -16.50
N TRP A 84 28.83 26.85 -17.19
CA TRP A 84 28.58 25.40 -17.19
C TRP A 84 29.20 24.77 -18.45
N ASN A 85 30.53 24.74 -18.49
CA ASN A 85 31.28 23.93 -19.47
C ASN A 85 30.74 22.50 -19.50
N HIS A 86 30.69 21.86 -20.69
CA HIS A 86 30.39 20.43 -20.91
C HIS A 86 30.91 19.52 -19.79
N LYS A 87 32.16 19.76 -19.38
CA LYS A 87 32.85 19.04 -18.31
C LYS A 87 32.14 19.13 -16.95
N HIS A 88 31.62 20.30 -16.56
CA HIS A 88 30.91 20.50 -15.29
C HIS A 88 29.58 19.76 -15.23
N TYR A 89 28.84 19.68 -16.35
CA TYR A 89 27.61 18.89 -16.42
C TYR A 89 27.90 17.41 -16.12
N PHE A 90 28.85 16.81 -16.85
CA PHE A 90 29.15 15.39 -16.68
C PHE A 90 29.79 15.06 -15.32
N ILE A 91 30.62 15.95 -14.77
CA ILE A 91 31.14 15.79 -13.40
C ILE A 91 29.99 15.81 -12.37
N SER A 92 29.03 16.73 -12.54
CA SER A 92 27.86 16.81 -11.65
C SER A 92 27.01 15.54 -11.76
N THR A 93 26.78 15.06 -12.99
CA THR A 93 26.05 13.82 -13.26
C THR A 93 26.72 12.59 -12.64
N VAL A 94 28.05 12.47 -12.75
CA VAL A 94 28.81 11.40 -12.10
C VAL A 94 28.69 11.48 -10.59
N THR A 95 28.81 12.68 -10.01
CA THR A 95 28.70 12.88 -8.56
C THR A 95 27.32 12.49 -8.05
N ILE A 96 26.25 12.95 -8.70
CA ILE A 96 24.86 12.63 -8.33
C ILE A 96 24.59 11.13 -8.53
N GLY A 97 25.00 10.57 -9.68
CA GLY A 97 24.82 9.15 -9.97
C GLY A 97 25.59 8.25 -9.01
N ALA A 98 26.77 8.66 -8.53
CA ALA A 98 27.51 7.95 -7.50
C ALA A 98 26.75 7.91 -6.16
N LEU A 99 26.10 9.00 -5.76
CA LEU A 99 25.24 9.01 -4.56
C LEU A 99 24.07 8.03 -4.70
N PHE A 100 23.43 8.00 -5.87
CA PHE A 100 22.37 7.03 -6.16
C PHE A 100 22.87 5.58 -6.16
N LEU A 101 24.08 5.32 -6.69
CA LEU A 101 24.71 4.00 -6.64
C LEU A 101 24.99 3.56 -5.21
N VAL A 102 25.49 4.46 -4.35
CA VAL A 102 25.72 4.17 -2.93
C VAL A 102 24.39 3.84 -2.24
N ALA A 103 23.32 4.59 -2.50
CA ALA A 103 22.00 4.31 -1.95
C ALA A 103 21.47 2.93 -2.38
N LEU A 104 21.55 2.61 -3.67
CA LEU A 104 21.11 1.30 -4.21
C LEU A 104 21.99 0.15 -3.72
N ALA A 105 23.31 0.34 -3.66
CA ALA A 105 24.23 -0.67 -3.14
C ALA A 105 23.97 -0.94 -1.66
N THR A 106 23.74 0.11 -0.87
CA THR A 106 23.39 -0.02 0.56
C THR A 106 22.10 -0.81 0.72
N MET A 107 21.06 -0.46 -0.03
CA MET A 107 19.79 -1.19 -0.01
C MET A 107 19.96 -2.64 -0.48
N GLY A 108 20.72 -2.89 -1.55
CA GLY A 108 21.01 -4.23 -2.04
C GLY A 108 21.76 -5.09 -1.02
N ILE A 109 22.77 -4.54 -0.35
CA ILE A 109 23.54 -5.23 0.71
C ILE A 109 22.62 -5.56 1.89
N ILE A 110 21.80 -4.61 2.35
CA ILE A 110 20.83 -4.85 3.42
C ILE A 110 19.86 -5.97 3.01
N TYR A 111 19.35 -5.92 1.78
CA TYR A 111 18.41 -6.90 1.26
C TYR A 111 19.02 -8.32 1.19
N LEU A 112 20.22 -8.45 0.61
CA LEU A 112 20.94 -9.72 0.52
C LEU A 112 21.30 -10.27 1.91
N ARG A 113 21.72 -9.42 2.84
CA ARG A 113 22.01 -9.82 4.21
C ARG A 113 20.76 -10.38 4.91
N ARG A 114 19.59 -9.74 4.72
CA ARG A 114 18.31 -10.22 5.27
C ARG A 114 17.89 -11.55 4.65
N LEU A 115 18.02 -11.70 3.32
CA LEU A 115 17.77 -12.98 2.64
C LEU A 115 18.70 -14.09 3.13
N TRP A 116 19.99 -13.78 3.35
CA TRP A 116 20.96 -14.74 3.86
C TRP A 116 20.62 -15.18 5.29
N HIS A 117 20.25 -14.25 6.17
CA HIS A 117 19.79 -14.57 7.52
C HIS A 117 18.51 -15.42 7.51
N ALA A 118 17.53 -15.09 6.67
CA ALA A 118 16.31 -15.90 6.53
C ALA A 118 16.61 -17.33 6.07
N ARG A 119 17.57 -17.49 5.14
CA ARG A 119 18.03 -18.80 4.67
C ARG A 119 18.75 -19.58 5.78
N GLN A 120 19.64 -18.93 6.53
CA GLN A 120 20.34 -19.57 7.66
C GLN A 120 19.39 -20.01 8.76
N ALA A 121 18.33 -19.22 9.00
CA ALA A 121 17.28 -19.55 9.96
C ALA A 121 16.33 -20.66 9.49
N GLY A 122 16.47 -21.16 8.26
CA GLY A 122 15.60 -22.21 7.72
C GLY A 122 14.16 -21.76 7.49
N GLN A 123 13.93 -20.46 7.28
CA GLN A 123 12.57 -19.93 7.16
C GLN A 123 11.93 -20.29 5.81
N ALA A 124 10.65 -20.65 5.86
CA ALA A 124 9.81 -20.97 4.72
C ALA A 124 9.28 -19.70 4.05
N TRP A 125 9.08 -19.80 2.73
CA TRP A 125 8.55 -18.72 1.91
C TRP A 125 7.18 -19.09 1.38
N SER A 126 6.19 -18.24 1.65
CA SER A 126 4.92 -18.32 0.91
C SER A 126 5.13 -17.88 -0.55
N PRO A 127 4.33 -18.40 -1.50
CA PRO A 127 4.42 -18.01 -2.91
C PRO A 127 4.32 -16.50 -3.12
N ARG A 128 3.39 -15.83 -2.42
CA ARG A 128 3.19 -14.38 -2.45
C ARG A 128 4.43 -13.61 -1.99
N ARG A 129 5.00 -13.98 -0.85
CA ARG A 129 6.18 -13.31 -0.29
C ARG A 129 7.40 -13.48 -1.17
N LYS A 130 7.60 -14.70 -1.68
CA LYS A 130 8.67 -14.99 -2.63
C LYS A 130 8.50 -14.13 -3.89
N ARG A 131 7.28 -14.03 -4.41
CA ARG A 131 6.97 -13.20 -5.58
C ARG A 131 7.31 -11.73 -5.36
N LEU A 132 6.81 -11.12 -4.28
CA LEU A 132 7.10 -9.72 -3.95
C LEU A 132 8.60 -9.47 -3.74
N ALA A 133 9.28 -10.36 -3.02
CA ALA A 133 10.72 -10.25 -2.78
C ALA A 133 11.54 -10.36 -4.07
N THR A 134 11.18 -11.29 -4.97
CA THR A 134 11.83 -11.40 -6.28
C THR A 134 11.62 -10.17 -7.14
N THR A 135 10.43 -9.56 -7.11
CA THR A 135 10.16 -8.31 -7.84
C THR A 135 11.02 -7.17 -7.32
N ALA A 136 11.13 -6.99 -6.00
CA ALA A 136 12.01 -5.98 -5.39
C ALA A 136 13.48 -6.19 -5.79
N LEU A 137 14.00 -7.42 -5.64
CA LEU A 137 15.38 -7.74 -5.98
C LEU A 137 15.68 -7.51 -7.47
N THR A 138 14.74 -7.86 -8.35
CA THR A 138 14.87 -7.64 -9.79
C THR A 138 14.94 -6.15 -10.13
N LEU A 139 14.10 -5.32 -9.50
CA LEU A 139 14.14 -3.87 -9.72
C LEU A 139 15.43 -3.24 -9.21
N ILE A 140 15.91 -3.63 -8.01
CA ILE A 140 17.19 -3.15 -7.47
C ILE A 140 18.34 -3.53 -8.40
N LEU A 141 18.39 -4.78 -8.88
CA LEU A 141 19.46 -5.25 -9.75
C LEU A 141 19.44 -4.53 -11.11
N LEU A 142 18.27 -4.44 -11.74
CA LEU A 142 18.13 -3.77 -13.03
C LEU A 142 18.56 -2.30 -12.92
N GLU A 143 18.08 -1.57 -11.92
CA GLU A 143 18.45 -0.17 -11.76
C GLU A 143 19.91 0.02 -11.35
N PHE A 144 20.49 -0.88 -10.55
CA PHE A 144 21.91 -0.84 -10.22
C PHE A 144 22.79 -0.97 -11.48
N VAL A 145 22.45 -1.90 -12.39
CA VAL A 145 23.16 -2.06 -13.66
C VAL A 145 22.94 -0.85 -14.57
N ASN A 146 21.69 -0.36 -14.67
CA ASN A 146 21.35 0.82 -15.46
C ASN A 146 22.16 2.05 -15.02
N LEU A 147 22.18 2.31 -13.72
CA LEU A 147 22.86 3.45 -13.12
C LEU A 147 24.38 3.33 -13.22
N SER A 148 24.93 2.12 -13.10
CA SER A 148 26.37 1.86 -13.31
C SER A 148 26.79 2.18 -14.74
N LEU A 149 25.98 1.76 -15.72
CA LEU A 149 26.19 2.07 -17.13
C LEU A 149 26.09 3.59 -17.39
N TRP A 150 25.12 4.26 -16.77
CA TRP A 150 24.95 5.70 -16.89
C TRP A 150 26.13 6.48 -16.31
N VAL A 151 26.52 6.19 -15.06
CA VAL A 151 27.68 6.82 -14.40
C VAL A 151 28.96 6.55 -15.18
N GLY A 152 29.19 5.32 -15.63
CA GLY A 152 30.34 4.97 -16.46
C GLY A 152 30.38 5.75 -17.78
N SER A 153 29.23 5.87 -18.46
CA SER A 153 29.09 6.67 -19.68
C SER A 153 29.33 8.16 -19.41
N SER A 154 28.82 8.72 -18.31
CA SER A 154 29.04 10.11 -17.94
C SER A 154 30.50 10.39 -17.59
N ALA A 155 31.18 9.48 -16.89
CA ALA A 155 32.61 9.59 -16.59
C ALA A 155 33.45 9.56 -17.87
N TYR A 156 33.12 8.67 -18.81
CA TYR A 156 33.74 8.63 -20.12
C TYR A 156 33.54 9.93 -20.90
N GLN A 157 32.36 10.54 -20.83
CA GLN A 157 32.04 11.82 -21.48
C GLN A 157 32.69 13.03 -20.80
N ALA A 158 33.00 12.96 -19.51
CA ALA A 158 33.74 13.99 -18.78
C ALA A 158 35.23 14.03 -19.15
N ALA A 159 35.79 12.90 -19.61
CA ALA A 159 37.21 12.77 -19.91
C ALA A 159 37.62 13.53 -21.18
N ASN A 160 36.88 13.36 -22.29
CA ASN A 160 37.17 14.06 -23.55
C ASN A 160 35.91 14.72 -24.13
N VAL A 161 36.11 15.89 -24.72
CA VAL A 161 35.12 16.55 -25.54
C VAL A 161 34.81 15.64 -26.74
N CYS A 162 33.53 15.37 -27.00
CA CYS A 162 32.98 14.58 -28.11
C CYS A 162 32.94 13.06 -27.96
N ASN A 163 33.25 12.55 -26.76
CA ASN A 163 33.06 11.14 -26.42
C ASN A 163 31.60 10.66 -26.50
N TRP A 164 30.60 11.56 -26.51
CA TRP A 164 29.19 11.18 -26.72
C TRP A 164 28.91 10.65 -28.13
N LEU A 165 29.72 11.00 -29.15
CA LEU A 165 29.66 10.44 -30.51
C LEU A 165 30.44 9.12 -30.65
N ALA A 166 31.04 8.62 -29.57
CA ALA A 166 31.71 7.33 -29.59
C ALA A 166 30.69 6.19 -29.73
N VAL A 167 31.10 5.13 -30.42
CA VAL A 167 30.28 3.92 -30.59
C VAL A 167 29.99 3.30 -29.21
N CYS A 168 30.98 3.28 -28.31
CA CYS A 168 30.81 2.77 -26.95
C CYS A 168 29.71 3.51 -26.18
N SER A 169 29.70 4.85 -26.18
CA SER A 169 28.66 5.65 -25.51
C SER A 169 27.26 5.34 -26.04
N ASN A 170 27.14 5.11 -27.35
CA ASN A 170 25.86 4.78 -27.98
C ASN A 170 25.38 3.37 -27.68
N VAL A 171 26.30 2.39 -27.63
CA VAL A 171 26.00 1.03 -27.17
C VAL A 171 25.52 1.06 -25.72
N ILE A 172 26.19 1.84 -24.86
CA ILE A 172 25.78 2.01 -23.47
C ILE A 172 24.37 2.64 -23.38
N GLY A 173 24.07 3.67 -24.17
CA GLY A 173 22.73 4.24 -24.26
C GLY A 173 21.68 3.19 -24.65
N TYR A 174 21.94 2.38 -25.68
CA TYR A 174 21.04 1.29 -26.08
C TYR A 174 20.80 0.27 -24.96
N LEU A 175 21.84 -0.09 -24.20
CA LEU A 175 21.72 -0.98 -23.03
C LEU A 175 20.86 -0.34 -21.93
N GLN A 176 21.05 0.94 -21.63
CA GLN A 176 20.22 1.66 -20.66
C GLN A 176 18.74 1.65 -21.05
N TRP A 177 18.42 1.95 -22.31
CA TRP A 177 17.04 1.91 -22.79
C TRP A 177 16.44 0.49 -22.78
N THR A 178 17.26 -0.54 -23.04
CA THR A 178 16.85 -1.95 -22.89
C THR A 178 16.50 -2.27 -21.43
N ILE A 179 17.32 -1.82 -20.49
CA ILE A 179 17.07 -2.02 -19.06
C ILE A 179 15.83 -1.24 -18.61
N LEU A 180 15.63 -0.02 -19.08
CA LEU A 180 14.41 0.75 -18.83
C LEU A 180 13.16 0.00 -19.32
N ASN A 181 13.21 -0.59 -20.52
CA ASN A 181 12.12 -1.43 -21.06
C ASN A 181 11.83 -2.64 -20.14
N CYS A 182 12.87 -3.26 -19.57
CA CYS A 182 12.73 -4.33 -18.57
C CYS A 182 12.10 -3.82 -17.26
N ILE A 183 12.53 -2.67 -16.74
CA ILE A 183 11.98 -2.08 -15.51
C ILE A 183 10.49 -1.78 -15.67
N LEU A 184 10.10 -1.15 -16.78
CA LEU A 184 8.68 -0.84 -17.08
C LEU A 184 7.85 -2.12 -17.16
N LEU A 185 8.36 -3.19 -17.79
CA LEU A 185 7.69 -4.49 -17.83
C LEU A 185 7.50 -5.08 -16.43
N VAL A 186 8.52 -5.05 -15.57
CA VAL A 186 8.45 -5.57 -14.19
C VAL A 186 7.42 -4.77 -13.38
N ILE A 187 7.36 -3.44 -13.52
CA ILE A 187 6.38 -2.59 -12.85
C ILE A 187 4.95 -2.95 -13.28
N ILE A 188 4.70 -3.17 -14.57
CA ILE A 188 3.38 -3.62 -15.02
C ILE A 188 3.04 -5.01 -14.50
N CYS A 189 4.01 -5.92 -14.47
CA CYS A 189 3.78 -7.24 -13.89
C CYS A 189 3.39 -7.12 -12.41
N SER A 190 4.10 -6.30 -11.65
CA SER A 190 3.78 -5.98 -10.25
C SER A 190 2.40 -5.33 -10.08
N ALA A 191 1.98 -4.48 -11.02
CA ALA A 191 0.63 -3.88 -10.99
C ALA A 191 -0.47 -4.93 -11.26
N HIS A 192 -0.22 -5.82 -12.22
CA HIS A 192 -1.15 -6.88 -12.59
C HIS A 192 -1.21 -8.01 -11.53
N ASP A 193 -0.13 -8.21 -10.77
CA ASP A 193 -0.04 -9.19 -9.68
C ASP A 193 -1.10 -8.96 -8.59
N MET A 194 -1.58 -7.72 -8.42
CA MET A 194 -2.62 -7.34 -7.47
C MET A 194 -4.05 -7.62 -7.96
N CYS A 195 -4.24 -7.87 -9.26
CA CYS A 195 -5.56 -8.18 -9.80
C CYS A 195 -6.01 -9.56 -9.31
N MET A 196 -7.33 -9.77 -9.20
CA MET A 196 -7.84 -11.12 -8.99
C MET A 196 -7.59 -11.99 -10.22
N TYR A 197 -7.17 -13.23 -9.97
CA TYR A 197 -7.05 -14.22 -11.03
C TYR A 197 -8.44 -14.68 -11.48
N ARG A 198 -8.74 -14.48 -12.76
CA ARG A 198 -9.98 -14.96 -13.38
C ARG A 198 -9.61 -16.10 -14.32
N ASN A 199 -10.02 -17.33 -13.98
CA ASN A 199 -9.76 -18.47 -14.83
C ASN A 199 -10.57 -18.32 -16.14
N PRO A 200 -9.92 -18.22 -17.31
CA PRO A 200 -10.62 -18.03 -18.57
C PRO A 200 -11.50 -19.23 -18.95
N ARG A 201 -11.26 -20.41 -18.37
CA ARG A 201 -12.04 -21.63 -18.61
C ARG A 201 -13.30 -21.72 -17.74
N VAL A 202 -13.40 -20.95 -16.66
CA VAL A 202 -14.54 -20.99 -15.74
C VAL A 202 -15.14 -19.58 -15.63
N LYS A 203 -16.15 -19.30 -16.45
CA LYS A 203 -16.88 -18.03 -16.37
C LYS A 203 -17.73 -18.00 -15.10
N GLY A 204 -17.59 -16.95 -14.30
CA GLY A 204 -18.44 -16.70 -13.12
C GLY A 204 -17.96 -17.29 -11.80
N TYR A 205 -16.94 -18.17 -11.81
CA TYR A 205 -16.35 -18.66 -10.57
C TYR A 205 -15.37 -17.63 -10.01
N VAL A 206 -15.72 -17.03 -8.87
CA VAL A 206 -14.80 -16.21 -8.09
C VAL A 206 -14.31 -17.09 -6.95
N PRO A 207 -13.04 -17.55 -6.97
CA PRO A 207 -12.55 -18.41 -5.91
C PRO A 207 -12.72 -17.71 -4.56
N THR A 208 -13.16 -18.48 -3.57
CA THR A 208 -13.05 -18.16 -2.15
C THR A 208 -11.95 -19.08 -1.60
N PRO A 209 -10.79 -18.51 -1.28
CA PRO A 209 -10.54 -17.08 -1.08
C PRO A 209 -10.22 -16.37 -2.40
N ALA A 210 -10.08 -15.05 -2.32
CA ALA A 210 -9.52 -14.27 -3.41
C ALA A 210 -8.10 -14.77 -3.78
N VAL A 211 -8.02 -15.46 -4.92
CA VAL A 211 -6.76 -15.82 -5.57
C VAL A 211 -6.30 -14.64 -6.40
N LEU A 212 -5.11 -14.14 -6.11
CA LEU A 212 -4.49 -13.04 -6.84
C LEU A 212 -3.66 -13.60 -7.99
N VAL A 213 -3.41 -12.78 -9.02
CA VAL A 213 -2.54 -13.19 -10.12
C VAL A 213 -1.15 -13.61 -9.63
N MET A 214 -0.64 -12.97 -8.58
CA MET A 214 0.64 -13.34 -7.96
C MET A 214 0.71 -14.79 -7.47
N ASP A 215 -0.43 -15.47 -7.23
CA ASP A 215 -0.49 -16.84 -6.74
C ASP A 215 -0.27 -17.89 -7.84
N VAL A 216 -0.52 -17.54 -9.11
CA VAL A 216 -0.56 -18.49 -10.24
C VAL A 216 0.81 -18.62 -10.95
N GLY A 217 1.79 -17.80 -10.57
CA GLY A 217 3.17 -17.84 -11.06
C GLY A 217 3.47 -16.87 -12.24
N TRP A 218 4.69 -16.92 -12.79
CA TRP A 218 5.15 -15.98 -13.83
C TRP A 218 4.54 -16.19 -15.22
N SER A 219 3.98 -17.37 -15.50
CA SER A 219 3.49 -17.74 -16.83
C SER A 219 2.35 -16.84 -17.33
N VAL A 220 1.53 -16.32 -16.43
CA VAL A 220 0.44 -15.38 -16.74
C VAL A 220 0.92 -14.02 -17.27
N HIS A 221 2.23 -13.74 -17.21
CA HIS A 221 2.83 -12.53 -17.74
C HIS A 221 3.48 -12.70 -19.12
N PHE A 222 3.60 -13.93 -19.65
CA PHE A 222 4.20 -14.16 -20.96
C PHE A 222 3.61 -13.30 -22.09
N PRO A 223 2.29 -13.05 -22.17
CA PRO A 223 1.74 -12.17 -23.21
C PRO A 223 2.28 -10.73 -23.15
N LYS A 224 2.72 -10.26 -21.98
CA LYS A 224 3.31 -8.92 -21.82
C LYS A 224 4.71 -8.83 -22.44
N LEU A 225 5.39 -9.95 -22.68
CA LEU A 225 6.65 -9.99 -23.42
C LEU A 225 6.48 -9.57 -24.89
N ILE A 226 5.29 -9.71 -25.47
CA ILE A 226 5.02 -9.23 -26.83
C ILE A 226 5.23 -7.72 -26.89
N LEU A 227 4.71 -6.98 -25.90
CA LEU A 227 4.89 -5.54 -25.79
C LEU A 227 6.37 -5.17 -25.64
N TRP A 228 7.09 -5.90 -24.80
CA TRP A 228 8.53 -5.72 -24.61
C TRP A 228 9.32 -5.94 -25.90
N CYS A 229 9.05 -7.03 -26.62
CA CYS A 229 9.70 -7.38 -27.88
C CYS A 229 9.42 -6.34 -28.97
N LEU A 230 8.18 -5.86 -29.08
CA LEU A 230 7.82 -4.82 -30.04
C LEU A 230 8.58 -3.51 -29.77
N ASN A 231 8.61 -3.06 -28.51
CA ASN A 231 9.37 -1.87 -28.15
C ASN A 231 10.88 -2.05 -28.38
N GLN A 232 11.43 -3.22 -28.02
CA GLN A 232 12.84 -3.55 -28.22
C GLN A 232 13.22 -3.58 -29.71
N ALA A 233 12.35 -4.10 -30.57
CA ALA A 233 12.57 -4.13 -32.01
C ALA A 233 12.66 -2.72 -32.60
N VAL A 234 11.70 -1.84 -32.26
CA VAL A 234 11.71 -0.43 -32.70
C VAL A 234 12.97 0.27 -32.20
N MET A 235 13.33 0.08 -30.93
CA MET A 235 14.52 0.67 -30.34
C MET A 235 15.83 0.16 -30.98
N SER A 236 15.86 -1.10 -31.39
CA SER A 236 16.99 -1.68 -32.15
C SER A 236 17.14 -1.03 -33.52
N VAL A 237 16.03 -0.72 -34.19
CA VAL A 237 16.04 0.05 -35.45
C VAL A 237 16.56 1.47 -35.21
N THR A 238 16.08 2.16 -34.17
CA THR A 238 16.57 3.50 -33.78
C THR A 238 18.09 3.47 -33.55
N PHE A 239 18.57 2.48 -32.79
CA PHE A 239 20.00 2.30 -32.53
C PHE A 239 20.79 2.02 -33.81
N GLY A 240 20.30 1.17 -34.71
CA GLY A 240 20.94 0.89 -36.00
C GLY A 240 21.07 2.13 -36.88
N LEU A 241 20.02 2.96 -36.94
CA LEU A 241 20.03 4.24 -37.67
C LEU A 241 21.02 5.25 -37.07
N LEU A 242 21.11 5.31 -35.74
CA LEU A 242 22.09 6.14 -35.03
C LEU A 242 23.52 5.67 -35.30
N LEU A 243 23.76 4.36 -35.21
CA LEU A 243 25.07 3.76 -35.39
C LEU A 243 25.58 3.94 -36.83
N HIS A 244 24.73 3.69 -37.83
CA HIS A 244 25.05 3.92 -39.24
C HIS A 244 25.50 5.36 -39.47
N ARG A 245 24.79 6.32 -38.88
CA ARG A 245 25.14 7.74 -38.98
C ARG A 245 26.49 8.04 -38.31
N ILE A 246 26.72 7.56 -37.10
CA ILE A 246 27.98 7.78 -36.37
C ILE A 246 29.18 7.22 -37.14
N ILE A 247 29.03 6.05 -37.75
CA ILE A 247 30.07 5.44 -38.58
C ILE A 247 30.32 6.28 -39.83
N ALA A 248 29.27 6.75 -40.51
CA ALA A 248 29.39 7.60 -41.69
C ALA A 248 30.12 8.93 -41.41
N TYR A 249 29.94 9.51 -40.22
CA TYR A 249 30.59 10.77 -39.82
C TYR A 249 31.93 10.59 -39.09
N LYS A 250 32.51 9.37 -39.06
CA LYS A 250 33.76 9.07 -38.33
C LYS A 250 34.92 10.02 -38.72
N HIS A 251 35.00 10.41 -40.00
CA HIS A 251 36.06 11.29 -40.53
C HIS A 251 35.85 12.78 -40.23
N ASN A 252 34.62 13.23 -39.96
CA ASN A 252 34.28 14.63 -39.67
C ASN A 252 33.92 14.87 -38.18
N ARG A 253 34.35 13.98 -37.28
CA ARG A 253 34.02 14.05 -35.84
C ARG A 253 34.39 15.39 -35.21
N ALA A 254 35.53 15.98 -35.58
CA ALA A 254 35.98 17.27 -35.05
C ALA A 254 35.08 18.44 -35.47
N ALA A 255 34.46 18.38 -36.67
CA ALA A 255 33.55 19.41 -37.15
C ALA A 255 32.17 19.34 -36.46
N LEU A 256 31.66 18.12 -36.17
CA LEU A 256 30.44 17.93 -35.36
C LEU A 256 30.65 18.20 -33.85
N CYS A 257 31.90 18.34 -33.43
CA CYS A 257 32.30 18.49 -32.03
C CYS A 257 32.12 19.92 -31.50
N ASN A 258 32.15 20.91 -32.40
CA ASN A 258 31.95 22.30 -32.02
C ASN A 258 30.49 22.54 -31.63
N PHE A 259 30.26 22.65 -30.31
CA PHE A 259 28.97 22.85 -29.65
C PHE A 259 28.14 24.04 -30.17
N GLN A 260 28.77 25.01 -30.82
CA GLN A 260 28.13 26.25 -31.28
C GLN A 260 27.52 26.13 -32.70
N ASP A 261 28.05 25.26 -33.56
CA ASP A 261 27.64 25.16 -34.98
C ASP A 261 27.17 23.75 -35.42
N GLY A 262 27.37 22.73 -34.58
CA GLY A 262 27.04 21.34 -34.91
C GLY A 262 25.54 21.02 -34.79
N SER A 263 24.90 20.70 -35.92
CA SER A 263 23.53 20.17 -35.92
C SER A 263 23.52 18.64 -35.72
N CYS A 264 23.17 18.18 -34.52
CA CYS A 264 22.97 16.76 -34.20
C CYS A 264 21.53 16.31 -34.52
N HIS A 265 20.99 16.71 -35.68
CA HIS A 265 19.68 16.23 -36.11
C HIS A 265 19.67 14.70 -36.15
N LEU A 266 18.61 14.03 -35.70
CA LEU A 266 18.37 12.64 -36.11
C LEU A 266 17.89 12.62 -37.57
N SER A 267 18.09 11.50 -38.28
CA SER A 267 17.40 11.32 -39.56
C SER A 267 15.88 11.32 -39.33
N ARG A 268 15.07 11.65 -40.34
CA ARG A 268 13.59 11.60 -40.20
C ARG A 268 13.13 10.22 -39.72
N ALA A 269 13.71 9.15 -40.27
CA ALA A 269 13.47 7.77 -39.82
C ALA A 269 13.86 7.54 -38.35
N GLY A 270 15.00 8.10 -37.90
CA GLY A 270 15.42 8.04 -36.51
C GLY A 270 14.47 8.77 -35.55
N MET A 271 13.98 9.95 -35.93
CA MET A 271 13.01 10.70 -35.11
C MET A 271 11.68 9.96 -35.00
N VAL A 272 11.18 9.40 -36.10
CA VAL A 272 9.92 8.63 -36.10
C VAL A 272 10.05 7.39 -35.22
N THR A 273 11.12 6.61 -35.38
CA THR A 273 11.35 5.40 -34.58
C THR A 273 11.53 5.73 -33.10
N PHE A 274 12.22 6.82 -32.75
CA PHE A 274 12.32 7.30 -31.38
C PHE A 274 10.97 7.76 -30.80
N ALA A 275 10.16 8.49 -31.56
CA ALA A 275 8.82 8.90 -31.14
C ALA A 275 7.91 7.70 -30.89
N ILE A 276 8.05 6.63 -31.68
CA ILE A 276 7.33 5.36 -31.44
C ILE A 276 7.80 4.73 -30.12
N THR A 277 9.11 4.69 -29.84
CA THR A 277 9.65 4.19 -28.56
C THR A 277 9.11 4.96 -27.35
N VAL A 278 9.02 6.29 -27.43
CA VAL A 278 8.42 7.11 -26.35
C VAL A 278 6.91 6.84 -26.24
N SER A 279 6.22 6.62 -27.37
CA SER A 279 4.80 6.26 -27.36
C SER A 279 4.54 4.93 -26.65
N PHE A 280 5.47 3.98 -26.69
CA PHE A 280 5.38 2.74 -25.91
C PHE A 280 5.37 3.01 -24.39
N ILE A 281 6.06 4.04 -23.87
CA ILE A 281 5.99 4.41 -22.45
C ILE A 281 4.56 4.78 -22.05
N ILE A 282 3.83 5.47 -22.93
CA ILE A 282 2.41 5.80 -22.72
C ILE A 282 1.57 4.51 -22.74
N VAL A 283 1.85 3.57 -23.64
CA VAL A 283 1.18 2.26 -23.65
C VAL A 283 1.44 1.49 -22.34
N TYR A 284 2.68 1.51 -21.83
CA TYR A 284 3.00 0.94 -20.53
C TYR A 284 2.17 1.61 -19.42
N LEU A 285 2.09 2.95 -19.39
CA LEU A 285 1.27 3.70 -18.43
C LEU A 285 -0.22 3.31 -18.52
N ILE A 286 -0.79 3.21 -19.72
CA ILE A 286 -2.20 2.84 -19.90
C ILE A 286 -2.47 1.46 -19.30
N ILE A 287 -1.63 0.46 -19.61
CA ILE A 287 -1.81 -0.90 -19.08
C ILE A 287 -1.64 -0.92 -17.56
N TYR A 288 -0.70 -0.13 -17.02
CA TYR A 288 -0.52 0.06 -15.59
C TYR A 288 -1.78 0.64 -14.92
N LEU A 289 -2.32 1.74 -15.45
CA LEU A 289 -3.54 2.38 -14.95
C LEU A 289 -4.75 1.45 -15.03
N VAL A 290 -4.91 0.70 -16.12
CA VAL A 290 -5.97 -0.31 -16.26
C VAL A 290 -5.84 -1.39 -15.18
N SER A 291 -4.62 -1.82 -14.86
CA SER A 291 -4.37 -2.81 -13.80
C SER A 291 -4.73 -2.26 -12.41
N LEU A 292 -4.36 -1.00 -12.12
CA LEU A 292 -4.75 -0.33 -10.88
C LEU A 292 -6.26 -0.11 -10.76
N TRP A 293 -6.91 0.26 -11.86
CA TRP A 293 -8.37 0.44 -11.90
C TRP A 293 -9.10 -0.89 -11.67
N ARG A 294 -8.66 -1.96 -12.33
CA ARG A 294 -9.20 -3.32 -12.11
C ARG A 294 -9.03 -3.75 -10.66
N THR A 295 -7.85 -3.55 -10.08
CA THR A 295 -7.59 -3.84 -8.68
C THR A 295 -8.51 -3.03 -7.77
N SER A 296 -8.70 -1.73 -8.02
CA SER A 296 -9.61 -0.88 -7.24
C SER A 296 -11.06 -1.42 -7.26
N LYS A 297 -11.53 -1.83 -8.45
CA LYS A 297 -12.86 -2.45 -8.61
C LYS A 297 -12.96 -3.78 -7.86
N ASP A 298 -11.93 -4.62 -7.93
CA ASP A 298 -11.89 -5.88 -7.19
C ASP A 298 -11.89 -5.62 -5.66
N LEU A 299 -11.15 -4.61 -5.19
CA LEU A 299 -11.08 -4.17 -3.79
C LEU A 299 -12.38 -3.56 -3.25
N SER A 300 -13.20 -2.93 -4.10
CA SER A 300 -14.50 -2.38 -3.67
C SER A 300 -15.57 -3.44 -3.48
N THR A 301 -15.38 -4.64 -4.05
CA THR A 301 -16.34 -5.74 -4.00
C THR A 301 -16.08 -6.76 -2.90
N ARG A 302 -14.97 -6.62 -2.15
CA ARG A 302 -14.47 -7.64 -1.22
C ARG A 302 -14.19 -7.07 0.16
N ALA A 303 -14.32 -7.92 1.17
CA ALA A 303 -14.01 -7.56 2.55
C ALA A 303 -12.55 -7.14 2.71
N TYR A 304 -12.29 -6.21 3.63
CA TYR A 304 -10.96 -5.68 3.87
C TYR A 304 -9.95 -6.77 4.29
N SER A 305 -10.37 -7.71 5.14
CA SER A 305 -9.53 -8.79 5.66
C SER A 305 -8.98 -9.70 4.57
N GLU A 306 -9.79 -10.06 3.58
CA GLU A 306 -9.40 -10.95 2.47
C GLU A 306 -8.33 -10.32 1.56
N MET A 307 -8.40 -9.01 1.36
CA MET A 307 -7.61 -8.28 0.36
C MET A 307 -6.66 -7.25 0.98
N ARG A 308 -6.33 -7.37 2.27
CA ARG A 308 -5.49 -6.40 3.00
C ARG A 308 -4.17 -6.11 2.28
N ILE A 309 -3.42 -7.15 1.90
CA ILE A 309 -2.14 -7.00 1.19
C ILE A 309 -2.32 -6.31 -0.15
N ALA A 310 -3.31 -6.72 -0.95
CA ALA A 310 -3.60 -6.09 -2.24
C ALA A 310 -3.98 -4.62 -2.09
N ARG A 311 -4.72 -4.26 -1.03
CA ARG A 311 -5.10 -2.87 -0.73
C ARG A 311 -3.88 -2.01 -0.36
N THR A 312 -2.99 -2.52 0.49
CA THR A 312 -1.76 -1.80 0.84
C THR A 312 -0.85 -1.63 -0.38
N LEU A 313 -0.68 -2.68 -1.19
CA LEU A 313 0.09 -2.61 -2.43
C LEU A 313 -0.52 -1.63 -3.43
N TRP A 314 -1.85 -1.62 -3.59
CA TRP A 314 -2.55 -0.69 -4.46
C TRP A 314 -2.36 0.75 -3.99
N TYR A 315 -2.45 1.01 -2.68
CA TYR A 315 -2.22 2.32 -2.11
C TYR A 315 -0.78 2.81 -2.37
N LEU A 316 0.21 1.94 -2.15
CA LEU A 316 1.61 2.22 -2.45
C LEU A 316 1.84 2.52 -3.95
N GLN A 317 1.37 1.65 -4.84
CA GLN A 317 1.58 1.79 -6.28
C GLN A 317 0.83 2.99 -6.90
N SER A 318 -0.40 3.25 -6.46
CA SER A 318 -1.21 4.37 -6.95
C SER A 318 -0.67 5.73 -6.52
N ARG A 319 0.06 5.80 -5.41
CA ARG A 319 0.61 7.06 -4.90
C ARG A 319 2.01 7.34 -5.40
N TYR A 320 2.97 6.44 -5.20
CA TYR A 320 4.36 6.74 -5.55
C TYR A 320 4.84 6.08 -6.85
N THR A 321 4.49 4.83 -7.14
CA THR A 321 5.04 4.14 -8.34
C THR A 321 4.54 4.75 -9.65
N ILE A 322 3.32 5.31 -9.65
CA ILE A 322 2.80 6.07 -10.80
C ILE A 322 3.68 7.26 -11.18
N MET A 323 4.43 7.83 -10.21
CA MET A 323 5.25 9.01 -10.44
C MET A 323 6.41 8.74 -11.40
N ILE A 324 6.89 7.50 -11.54
CA ILE A 324 7.89 7.18 -12.58
C ILE A 324 7.35 7.53 -13.96
N PHE A 325 6.13 7.10 -14.28
CA PHE A 325 5.57 7.34 -15.59
C PHE A 325 5.37 8.83 -15.86
N PHE A 326 4.91 9.58 -14.85
CA PHE A 326 4.81 11.03 -14.94
C PHE A 326 6.17 11.70 -15.11
N THR A 327 7.17 11.35 -14.30
CA THR A 327 8.52 11.91 -14.42
C THR A 327 9.16 11.56 -15.76
N LEU A 328 9.05 10.33 -16.24
CA LEU A 328 9.56 9.91 -17.55
C LEU A 328 8.87 10.68 -18.68
N ALA A 329 7.54 10.73 -18.67
CA ALA A 329 6.77 11.42 -19.70
C ALA A 329 7.06 12.92 -19.72
N VAL A 330 7.05 13.57 -18.55
CA VAL A 330 7.38 14.99 -18.42
C VAL A 330 8.81 15.21 -18.87
N THR A 331 9.80 14.50 -18.33
CA THR A 331 11.22 14.68 -18.68
C THR A 331 11.45 14.51 -20.17
N LEU A 332 10.91 13.46 -20.80
CA LEU A 332 11.09 13.23 -22.24
C LEU A 332 10.36 14.26 -23.10
N PHE A 333 9.11 14.59 -22.78
CA PHE A 333 8.34 15.61 -23.51
C PHE A 333 9.06 16.96 -23.44
N VAL A 334 9.47 17.33 -22.24
CA VAL A 334 10.12 18.59 -21.92
C VAL A 334 11.50 18.69 -22.57
N LEU A 335 12.29 17.62 -22.60
CA LEU A 335 13.58 17.57 -23.31
C LEU A 335 13.44 17.58 -24.84
N MET A 336 12.25 17.30 -25.39
CA MET A 336 11.98 17.42 -26.83
C MET A 336 11.60 18.84 -27.29
N ILE A 337 11.21 19.74 -26.37
CA ILE A 337 10.79 21.12 -26.70
C ILE A 337 11.94 22.02 -27.21
N PRO A 338 13.15 22.03 -26.60
CA PRO A 338 14.26 22.83 -27.12
C PRO A 338 14.67 22.36 -28.52
N LYS A 339 15.33 23.23 -29.30
CA LYS A 339 15.76 22.99 -30.70
C LYS A 339 16.09 21.50 -30.97
N LEU A 340 15.19 20.78 -31.66
CA LEU A 340 15.28 19.34 -31.98
C LEU A 340 16.56 18.91 -32.74
N GLY A 341 17.39 19.86 -33.16
CA GLY A 341 18.70 19.63 -33.77
C GLY A 341 19.91 19.82 -32.84
N SER A 342 19.70 20.16 -31.56
CA SER A 342 20.78 20.40 -30.61
C SER A 342 21.41 19.09 -30.14
N CYS A 343 22.75 19.04 -30.13
CA CYS A 343 23.50 17.93 -29.56
C CYS A 343 23.22 17.70 -28.06
N TRP A 344 22.82 18.75 -27.33
CA TRP A 344 22.45 18.63 -25.92
C TRP A 344 21.15 17.83 -25.72
N ASN A 345 20.17 17.99 -26.60
CA ASN A 345 18.95 17.19 -26.52
C ASN A 345 19.24 15.73 -26.82
N TYR A 346 20.10 15.45 -27.81
CA TYR A 346 20.55 14.09 -28.08
C TYR A 346 21.23 13.46 -26.84
N ILE A 347 22.15 14.17 -26.18
CA ILE A 347 22.83 13.69 -24.97
C ILE A 347 21.81 13.36 -23.87
N LEU A 348 20.93 14.30 -23.55
CA LEU A 348 19.99 14.17 -22.43
C LEU A 348 18.92 13.10 -22.67
N ILE A 349 18.48 12.95 -23.92
CA ILE A 349 17.45 12.00 -24.31
C ILE A 349 18.06 10.60 -24.48
N TRP A 350 19.13 10.45 -25.26
CA TRP A 350 19.66 9.13 -25.59
C TRP A 350 20.55 8.55 -24.49
N LEU A 351 21.41 9.37 -23.88
CA LEU A 351 22.38 8.92 -22.87
C LEU A 351 21.86 9.06 -21.44
N GLY A 352 20.63 9.54 -21.26
CA GLY A 352 19.94 9.60 -19.98
C GLY A 352 20.13 10.93 -19.23
N ALA A 353 19.05 11.38 -18.59
CA ALA A 353 19.02 12.60 -17.80
C ALA A 353 18.86 12.27 -16.30
N VAL A 354 19.38 13.16 -15.45
CA VAL A 354 19.31 13.03 -13.98
C VAL A 354 17.89 12.72 -13.47
N PRO A 355 16.81 13.40 -13.92
CA PRO A 355 15.47 13.17 -13.37
C PRO A 355 14.95 11.76 -13.65
N MET A 356 15.33 11.17 -14.79
CA MET A 356 14.95 9.81 -15.14
C MET A 356 15.55 8.79 -14.17
N HIS A 357 16.87 8.84 -13.98
CA HIS A 357 17.57 7.93 -13.07
C HIS A 357 17.20 8.16 -11.60
N ALA A 358 16.99 9.41 -11.19
CA ALA A 358 16.52 9.72 -9.85
C ALA A 358 15.17 9.04 -9.55
N SER A 359 14.23 9.08 -10.50
CA SER A 359 12.89 8.48 -10.33
C SER A 359 12.93 6.95 -10.28
N LEU A 360 13.75 6.33 -11.13
CA LEU A 360 13.96 4.88 -11.14
C LEU A 360 14.62 4.41 -9.84
N THR A 361 15.68 5.09 -9.41
CA THR A 361 16.38 4.83 -8.16
C THR A 361 15.44 4.96 -6.96
N GLN A 362 14.67 6.06 -6.88
CA GLN A 362 13.70 6.28 -5.82
C GLN A 362 12.69 5.12 -5.73
N THR A 363 12.18 4.65 -6.87
CA THR A 363 11.21 3.55 -6.87
C THR A 363 11.85 2.22 -6.50
N ALA A 364 13.03 1.91 -7.01
CA ALA A 364 13.74 0.68 -6.65
C ALA A 364 14.05 0.63 -5.15
N VAL A 365 14.48 1.75 -4.56
CA VAL A 365 14.68 1.88 -3.11
C VAL A 365 13.37 1.78 -2.34
N GLY A 366 12.31 2.47 -2.78
CA GLY A 366 11.00 2.46 -2.12
C GLY A 366 10.34 1.08 -2.11
N ILE A 367 10.33 0.38 -3.24
CA ILE A 367 9.84 -1.00 -3.36
C ILE A 367 10.74 -1.95 -2.57
N GLY A 368 12.06 -1.78 -2.66
CA GLY A 368 13.04 -2.58 -1.92
C GLY A 368 12.87 -2.48 -0.41
N PHE A 369 12.57 -1.28 0.11
CA PHE A 369 12.27 -1.05 1.51
C PHE A 369 10.95 -1.69 1.93
N ALA A 370 9.88 -1.52 1.15
CA ALA A 370 8.58 -2.10 1.46
C ALA A 370 8.60 -3.63 1.50
N PHE A 371 9.32 -4.27 0.56
CA PHE A 371 9.37 -5.74 0.45
C PHE A 371 10.62 -6.33 1.10
N LEU A 372 11.26 -5.60 2.03
CA LEU A 372 12.43 -6.09 2.75
C LEU A 372 12.02 -7.26 3.67
N PRO A 373 12.75 -8.40 3.66
CA PRO A 373 12.53 -9.46 4.64
C PRO A 373 12.94 -8.97 6.03
N GLU A 374 12.03 -9.12 7.00
CA GLU A 374 12.19 -8.60 8.35
C GLU A 374 12.36 -9.72 9.37
N ASN A 375 13.18 -9.48 10.40
CA ASN A 375 13.33 -10.42 11.50
C ASN A 375 12.21 -10.16 12.49
N ALA A 376 11.10 -10.86 12.35
CA ALA A 376 9.91 -10.64 13.15
C ALA A 376 10.12 -10.84 14.67
N LYS A 377 11.17 -11.55 15.10
CA LYS A 377 11.62 -11.64 16.51
C LYS A 377 12.21 -10.35 17.09
N ARG A 378 12.83 -9.48 16.27
CA ARG A 378 13.68 -8.38 16.73
C ARG A 378 12.96 -7.03 16.86
N GLU A 379 11.80 -6.88 16.21
CA GLU A 379 11.15 -5.58 16.02
C GLU A 379 9.79 -5.44 16.71
N GLY A 380 9.41 -6.36 17.61
CA GLY A 380 8.17 -6.22 18.40
C GLY A 380 6.88 -6.40 17.58
N HIS A 381 6.97 -7.05 16.41
CA HIS A 381 5.84 -7.29 15.51
C HIS A 381 4.97 -8.48 15.91
N ILE A 382 5.54 -9.43 16.67
CA ILE A 382 4.80 -10.53 17.30
C ILE A 382 3.62 -9.95 18.14
N PRO A 383 3.84 -8.99 19.05
CA PRO A 383 2.79 -8.23 19.74
C PRO A 383 1.59 -7.81 18.89
N GLN A 384 1.81 -7.18 17.74
CA GLN A 384 0.71 -6.62 16.93
C GLN A 384 -0.16 -7.70 16.29
N ILE A 385 0.42 -8.82 15.88
CA ILE A 385 -0.31 -9.93 15.27
C ILE A 385 -1.21 -10.59 16.31
N TRP A 386 -0.67 -10.85 17.49
CA TRP A 386 -1.42 -11.43 18.61
C TRP A 386 -2.43 -10.47 19.24
N LEU A 387 -2.24 -9.15 19.12
CA LEU A 387 -3.26 -8.15 19.47
C LEU A 387 -4.44 -8.10 18.49
N GLN A 388 -4.28 -8.64 17.27
CA GLN A 388 -5.36 -8.76 16.29
C GLN A 388 -6.18 -10.05 16.48
N GLU A 389 -5.76 -10.94 17.37
CA GLU A 389 -6.57 -12.10 17.72
C GLU A 389 -7.81 -11.71 18.51
N PHE A 390 -8.90 -12.44 18.26
CA PHE A 390 -10.16 -12.26 18.95
C PHE A 390 -10.76 -13.61 19.33
N ALA A 391 -11.61 -13.59 20.35
CA ALA A 391 -12.41 -14.74 20.75
C ALA A 391 -13.77 -14.69 20.03
N TRP A 392 -14.26 -15.85 19.61
CA TRP A 392 -15.61 -15.95 19.07
C TRP A 392 -16.66 -15.93 20.18
N SER A 393 -16.40 -16.67 21.26
CA SER A 393 -17.27 -16.76 22.44
C SER A 393 -16.58 -16.32 23.73
N GLU A 394 -17.39 -15.92 24.72
CA GLU A 394 -16.91 -15.58 26.06
C GLU A 394 -16.29 -16.79 26.76
N GLU A 395 -16.80 -18.00 26.49
CA GLU A 395 -16.27 -19.27 27.00
C GLU A 395 -14.87 -19.60 26.46
N THR A 396 -14.60 -19.31 25.18
CA THR A 396 -13.30 -19.60 24.56
C THR A 396 -12.26 -18.51 24.82
N LYS A 397 -12.69 -17.32 25.25
CA LYS A 397 -11.82 -16.18 25.52
C LYS A 397 -10.69 -16.47 26.51
N PRO A 398 -10.88 -17.15 27.67
CA PRO A 398 -9.78 -17.50 28.56
C PRO A 398 -8.73 -18.40 27.91
N ALA A 399 -9.16 -19.37 27.08
CA ALA A 399 -8.23 -20.23 26.35
C ALA A 399 -7.44 -19.47 25.27
N CYS A 400 -8.09 -18.54 24.56
CA CYS A 400 -7.42 -17.66 23.61
C CYS A 400 -6.39 -16.75 24.30
N LEU A 401 -6.75 -16.16 25.45
CA LEU A 401 -5.84 -15.36 26.26
C LEU A 401 -4.65 -16.19 26.77
N ALA A 402 -4.89 -17.39 27.31
CA ALA A 402 -3.82 -18.27 27.78
C ALA A 402 -2.88 -18.69 26.65
N ARG A 403 -3.41 -18.96 25.45
CA ARG A 403 -2.61 -19.25 24.25
C ARG A 403 -1.75 -18.04 23.84
N ARG A 404 -2.32 -16.84 23.85
CA ARG A 404 -1.60 -15.59 23.57
C ARG A 404 -0.46 -15.39 24.58
N ASP A 405 -0.75 -15.54 25.86
CA ASP A 405 0.22 -15.34 26.94
C ASP A 405 1.35 -16.39 26.89
N ALA A 406 1.03 -17.64 26.53
CA ALA A 406 2.02 -18.70 26.39
C ALA A 406 3.07 -18.43 25.29
N HIS A 407 2.68 -17.75 24.21
CA HIS A 407 3.55 -17.33 23.11
C HIS A 407 4.26 -15.99 23.38
N MET A 408 3.90 -15.30 24.46
CA MET A 408 4.30 -13.92 24.76
C MET A 408 5.02 -13.76 26.10
N ARG A 409 5.67 -14.82 26.60
CA ARG A 409 6.32 -14.82 27.92
C ARG A 409 7.34 -13.69 28.10
N ASP A 410 7.94 -13.21 27.01
CA ASP A 410 8.93 -12.13 27.02
C ASP A 410 8.29 -10.71 27.01
N HIS A 411 6.97 -10.60 26.91
CA HIS A 411 6.20 -9.36 26.76
C HIS A 411 5.09 -9.23 27.81
N ALA A 412 5.46 -9.15 29.10
CA ALA A 412 4.53 -9.12 30.23
C ALA A 412 3.45 -8.02 30.18
N ASP A 413 3.73 -6.88 29.54
CA ASP A 413 2.78 -5.77 29.42
C ASP A 413 1.65 -6.01 28.41
N LEU A 414 1.83 -6.96 27.49
CA LEU A 414 0.83 -7.32 26.49
C LEU A 414 -0.22 -8.33 27.00
N GLY A 415 0.12 -9.16 27.98
CA GLY A 415 -0.87 -10.04 28.63
C GLY A 415 -2.01 -9.24 29.28
N LYS A 416 -1.73 -7.98 29.67
CA LYS A 416 -2.72 -7.03 30.21
C LYS A 416 -3.63 -6.40 29.15
N GLN A 417 -3.33 -6.56 27.86
CA GLN A 417 -4.11 -5.94 26.80
C GLN A 417 -5.43 -6.69 26.59
N PRO A 418 -6.56 -5.98 26.42
CA PRO A 418 -7.86 -6.62 26.23
C PRO A 418 -7.89 -7.44 24.93
N MET A 419 -8.69 -8.50 24.92
CA MET A 419 -8.99 -9.28 23.72
C MET A 419 -10.43 -8.99 23.30
N PHE A 420 -10.62 -8.67 22.02
CA PHE A 420 -11.95 -8.51 21.43
C PHE A 420 -12.69 -9.86 21.46
N CYS A 421 -13.98 -9.82 21.78
CA CYS A 421 -14.85 -10.99 21.79
C CYS A 421 -16.10 -10.71 20.96
N MET A 422 -16.36 -11.55 19.96
CA MET A 422 -17.49 -11.37 19.05
C MET A 422 -18.84 -11.51 19.77
N GLU A 423 -18.99 -12.54 20.61
CA GLU A 423 -20.20 -12.73 21.43
C GLU A 423 -20.47 -11.52 22.33
N THR A 424 -19.46 -11.04 23.08
CA THR A 424 -19.60 -9.83 23.91
C THR A 424 -20.01 -8.63 23.07
N CYS A 425 -19.40 -8.45 21.89
CA CYS A 425 -19.73 -7.36 20.97
C CYS A 425 -21.19 -7.42 20.51
N LEU A 426 -21.68 -8.60 20.11
CA LEU A 426 -23.07 -8.78 19.69
C LEU A 426 -24.06 -8.55 20.83
N LYS A 427 -23.75 -9.05 22.04
CA LYS A 427 -24.56 -8.80 23.24
C LYS A 427 -24.63 -7.30 23.54
N LEU A 428 -23.50 -6.58 23.47
CA LEU A 428 -23.45 -5.13 23.71
C LEU A 428 -24.13 -4.32 22.60
N LEU A 429 -24.02 -4.76 21.34
CA LEU A 429 -24.76 -4.17 20.22
C LEU A 429 -26.28 -4.29 20.42
N TYR A 430 -26.76 -5.41 20.97
CA TYR A 430 -28.17 -5.56 21.32
C TYR A 430 -28.62 -4.50 22.34
N TRP A 431 -27.82 -4.26 23.39
CA TRP A 431 -28.07 -3.20 24.37
C TRP A 431 -28.02 -1.79 23.75
N SER A 432 -27.11 -1.55 22.80
CA SER A 432 -27.04 -0.28 22.06
C SER A 432 -28.25 -0.04 21.17
N ASN A 433 -28.93 -1.08 20.68
CA ASN A 433 -30.19 -0.94 19.95
C ASN A 433 -31.38 -0.78 20.91
N LEU A 434 -31.39 -1.50 22.03
CA LEU A 434 -32.45 -1.44 23.03
C LEU A 434 -32.72 -0.02 23.54
N ILE A 435 -31.69 0.81 23.73
CA ILE A 435 -31.85 2.17 24.27
C ILE A 435 -32.79 3.05 23.44
N TYR A 436 -32.88 2.81 22.12
CA TYR A 436 -33.79 3.51 21.22
C TYR A 436 -35.22 2.96 21.27
N ASP A 437 -35.35 1.67 21.57
CA ASP A 437 -36.61 0.94 21.53
C ASP A 437 -37.37 0.99 22.86
N LEU A 438 -36.70 1.31 23.99
CA LEU A 438 -37.29 1.38 25.34
C LEU A 438 -38.49 2.33 25.46
N GLU A 439 -38.55 3.37 24.63
CA GLU A 439 -39.65 4.35 24.60
C GLU A 439 -40.52 4.24 23.33
N SER A 440 -40.18 3.32 22.42
CA SER A 440 -40.87 3.22 21.13
C SER A 440 -42.27 2.59 21.29
N VAL A 441 -43.29 3.25 20.74
CA VAL A 441 -44.68 2.75 20.72
C VAL A 441 -44.85 1.62 19.69
N VAL A 442 -43.94 1.54 18.73
CA VAL A 442 -43.89 0.52 17.68
C VAL A 442 -42.80 -0.47 18.07
N GLY A 443 -43.17 -1.71 18.40
CA GLY A 443 -42.24 -2.72 18.90
C GLY A 443 -40.95 -2.80 18.08
N GLY A 444 -39.83 -2.51 18.73
CA GLY A 444 -38.50 -2.50 18.13
C GLY A 444 -37.90 -3.90 17.95
N LEU A 445 -36.69 -3.94 17.40
CA LEU A 445 -35.94 -5.18 17.16
C LEU A 445 -35.34 -5.74 18.47
N ALA A 446 -35.14 -4.88 19.48
CA ALA A 446 -34.58 -5.26 20.76
C ALA A 446 -35.64 -5.21 21.88
N THR A 447 -35.67 -6.23 22.74
CA THR A 447 -36.56 -6.30 23.90
C THR A 447 -35.77 -6.31 25.19
N LEU A 448 -36.33 -5.68 26.23
CA LEU A 448 -35.72 -5.62 27.54
C LEU A 448 -35.51 -7.02 28.14
N GLU A 449 -36.48 -7.92 27.99
CA GLU A 449 -36.42 -9.31 28.49
C GLU A 449 -35.26 -10.09 27.87
N THR A 450 -35.08 -9.99 26.55
CA THR A 450 -33.95 -10.63 25.88
C THR A 450 -32.64 -10.01 26.36
N ALA A 451 -32.54 -8.67 26.44
CA ALA A 451 -31.31 -7.99 26.84
C ALA A 451 -30.87 -8.35 28.27
N THR A 452 -31.81 -8.38 29.22
CA THR A 452 -31.51 -8.77 30.60
C THR A 452 -31.10 -10.24 30.69
N SER A 453 -31.69 -11.13 29.87
CA SER A 453 -31.30 -12.54 29.82
C SER A 453 -29.84 -12.77 29.38
N LEU A 454 -29.31 -11.93 28.47
CA LEU A 454 -27.95 -12.10 27.89
C LEU A 454 -26.83 -12.06 28.94
N TYR A 455 -27.03 -11.32 30.03
CA TYR A 455 -26.09 -11.21 31.16
C TYR A 455 -26.74 -11.53 32.51
N SER A 456 -27.91 -12.17 32.52
CA SER A 456 -28.68 -12.49 33.74
C SER A 456 -28.88 -11.28 34.68
N GLN A 457 -29.26 -10.15 34.09
CA GLN A 457 -29.52 -8.91 34.80
C GLN A 457 -30.87 -9.00 35.51
N HIS A 458 -30.93 -8.61 36.79
CA HIS A 458 -32.19 -8.63 37.55
C HIS A 458 -32.83 -7.24 37.64
N SER A 459 -32.09 -6.18 37.33
CA SER A 459 -32.58 -4.80 37.45
C SER A 459 -32.02 -3.90 36.36
N HIS A 460 -32.76 -2.84 36.05
CA HIS A 460 -32.37 -1.82 35.08
C HIS A 460 -32.95 -0.46 35.47
N GLU A 461 -32.32 0.60 35.00
CA GLU A 461 -32.76 1.99 35.18
C GLU A 461 -32.38 2.82 33.95
N LEU A 462 -33.29 3.68 33.49
CA LEU A 462 -33.04 4.63 32.42
C LEU A 462 -32.66 5.98 33.02
N LEU A 463 -31.45 6.45 32.72
CA LEU A 463 -30.98 7.79 33.04
C LEU A 463 -31.12 8.68 31.81
N TRP A 464 -31.97 9.69 31.90
CA TRP A 464 -32.25 10.61 30.80
C TRP A 464 -32.15 12.07 31.25
N ASP A 465 -31.30 12.84 30.57
CA ASP A 465 -31.32 14.29 30.61
C ASP A 465 -32.11 14.85 29.42
N LEU A 466 -33.27 15.45 29.70
CA LEU A 466 -34.19 15.96 28.67
C LEU A 466 -33.64 17.17 27.89
N GLU A 467 -32.78 17.98 28.50
CA GLU A 467 -32.27 19.21 27.89
C GLU A 467 -31.25 18.93 26.79
N THR A 468 -30.37 17.95 27.03
CA THR A 468 -29.37 17.51 26.04
C THR A 468 -29.76 16.25 25.30
N ASP A 469 -30.93 15.67 25.62
CA ASP A 469 -31.38 14.37 25.13
C ASP A 469 -30.32 13.25 25.30
N THR A 470 -29.56 13.32 26.40
CA THR A 470 -28.55 12.31 26.75
C THR A 470 -29.23 11.17 27.51
N LYS A 471 -29.27 9.99 26.89
CA LYS A 471 -29.88 8.78 27.46
C LYS A 471 -28.85 7.70 27.71
N ALA A 472 -28.97 7.00 28.83
CA ALA A 472 -28.31 5.73 29.05
C ALA A 472 -29.18 4.79 29.87
N VAL A 473 -29.21 3.51 29.50
CA VAL A 473 -29.75 2.45 30.34
C VAL A 473 -28.62 1.82 31.13
N VAL A 474 -28.84 1.69 32.44
CA VAL A 474 -27.93 1.00 33.37
C VAL A 474 -28.65 -0.27 33.84
N ALA A 475 -28.12 -1.44 33.49
CA ALA A 475 -28.65 -2.73 33.94
C ALA A 475 -27.61 -3.48 34.75
N TRP A 476 -28.05 -4.15 35.83
CA TRP A 476 -27.15 -4.83 36.75
C TRP A 476 -27.73 -6.14 37.31
N GLY A 477 -26.78 -7.00 37.67
CA GLY A 477 -26.94 -8.39 37.99
C GLY A 477 -25.84 -8.82 38.95
N THR A 478 -25.66 -10.13 39.11
CA THR A 478 -24.68 -10.66 40.08
C THR A 478 -23.23 -10.55 39.60
N SER A 479 -23.00 -10.52 38.29
CA SER A 479 -21.65 -10.58 37.69
C SER A 479 -21.30 -9.42 36.77
N HIS A 480 -22.30 -8.79 36.15
CA HIS A 480 -22.10 -7.76 35.13
C HIS A 480 -22.96 -6.54 35.39
N VAL A 481 -22.42 -5.37 35.07
CA VAL A 481 -23.16 -4.11 34.96
C VAL A 481 -22.99 -3.61 33.53
N VAL A 482 -24.11 -3.40 32.83
CA VAL A 482 -24.12 -2.90 31.45
C VAL A 482 -24.64 -1.48 31.43
N VAL A 483 -23.88 -0.57 30.82
CA VAL A 483 -24.25 0.81 30.59
C VAL A 483 -24.29 1.04 29.08
N ALA A 484 -25.48 1.27 28.53
CA ALA A 484 -25.66 1.53 27.11
C ALA A 484 -26.16 2.96 26.88
N PHE A 485 -25.36 3.75 26.18
CA PHE A 485 -25.67 5.13 25.80
C PHE A 485 -26.39 5.18 24.46
N ALA A 486 -27.40 6.04 24.36
CA ALA A 486 -27.96 6.42 23.06
C ALA A 486 -27.02 7.38 22.34
N GLY A 487 -26.87 7.20 21.02
CA GLY A 487 -26.27 8.18 20.13
C GLY A 487 -27.28 9.25 19.66
N THR A 488 -27.14 9.70 18.42
CA THR A 488 -27.84 10.88 17.89
C THR A 488 -29.26 10.56 17.44
N SER A 489 -30.26 10.77 18.30
CA SER A 489 -31.69 10.61 18.00
C SER A 489 -32.46 11.91 17.78
N SER A 490 -31.90 13.07 18.13
CA SER A 490 -32.61 14.35 18.09
C SER A 490 -31.78 15.52 17.55
N MET A 491 -32.45 16.62 17.20
CA MET A 491 -31.80 17.84 16.69
C MET A 491 -30.89 18.51 17.73
N ALA A 492 -31.15 18.30 19.03
CA ALA A 492 -30.25 18.70 20.11
C ALA A 492 -28.92 17.91 20.06
N ASN A 493 -28.96 16.61 19.78
CA ASN A 493 -27.77 15.76 19.59
C ASN A 493 -27.00 16.13 18.31
N VAL A 494 -27.70 16.59 17.26
CA VAL A 494 -27.05 17.11 16.04
C VAL A 494 -26.26 18.40 16.34
N LEU A 495 -26.80 19.30 17.14
CA LEU A 495 -26.13 20.55 17.53
C LEU A 495 -24.93 20.33 18.46
N THR A 496 -24.94 19.28 19.30
CA THR A 496 -23.78 18.89 20.10
C THR A 496 -22.70 18.21 19.26
N ASN A 497 -23.07 17.40 18.26
CA ASN A 497 -22.15 16.79 17.29
C ASN A 497 -21.42 17.80 16.39
N LEU A 498 -22.10 18.87 15.99
CA LEU A 498 -21.52 19.91 15.13
C LEU A 498 -20.45 20.76 15.83
N LYS A 499 -20.31 20.67 17.16
CA LYS A 499 -19.29 21.38 17.94
C LYS A 499 -17.94 20.66 17.85
N LEU A 500 -17.28 20.76 16.70
CA LEU A 500 -15.97 20.15 16.38
C LEU A 500 -14.78 20.60 17.27
N ALA A 501 -15.01 21.52 18.21
CA ALA A 501 -14.00 21.99 19.13
C ALA A 501 -13.62 20.91 20.16
N THR A 502 -12.37 20.95 20.63
CA THR A 502 -11.87 20.01 21.64
C THR A 502 -11.52 20.74 22.93
N THR A 503 -11.93 20.17 24.07
CA THR A 503 -11.61 20.66 25.42
C THR A 503 -10.63 19.73 26.13
N LEU A 504 -9.97 20.20 27.18
CA LEU A 504 -9.09 19.36 28.01
C LEU A 504 -9.93 18.40 28.84
N HIS A 505 -9.58 17.11 28.84
CA HIS A 505 -10.23 16.12 29.70
C HIS A 505 -9.81 16.35 31.17
N PRO A 506 -10.73 16.58 32.12
CA PRO A 506 -10.42 16.64 33.54
C PRO A 506 -10.45 15.24 34.20
N PRO A 507 -9.53 14.92 35.13
CA PRO A 507 -8.36 15.71 35.51
C PRO A 507 -7.37 15.81 34.36
N LYS A 508 -6.60 16.91 34.31
CA LYS A 508 -5.63 17.20 33.23
C LYS A 508 -4.56 16.10 33.19
N ARG A 509 -4.73 15.12 32.30
CA ARG A 509 -3.78 14.03 32.08
C ARG A 509 -2.84 14.36 30.93
N LYS A 510 -1.53 14.18 31.14
CA LYS A 510 -0.54 14.19 30.04
C LYS A 510 -0.62 12.86 29.30
N LYS A 511 -0.35 12.85 28.00
CA LYS A 511 -0.21 11.61 27.24
C LYS A 511 1.02 10.84 27.74
N GLU A 512 0.84 9.59 28.13
CA GLU A 512 1.95 8.72 28.56
C GLU A 512 2.99 8.54 27.44
N GLY A 513 4.27 8.42 27.81
CA GLY A 513 5.37 8.10 26.87
C GLY A 513 5.98 9.28 26.10
N THR A 514 5.57 10.53 26.35
CA THR A 514 6.14 11.69 25.64
C THR A 514 6.66 12.78 26.59
N ARG A 515 7.99 13.00 26.61
CA ARG A 515 8.63 14.09 27.39
C ARG A 515 8.15 15.50 27.00
N PHE A 516 7.57 15.64 25.80
CA PHE A 516 7.00 16.87 25.24
C PHE A 516 5.52 16.74 24.84
N GLY A 517 4.79 15.77 25.40
CA GLY A 517 3.41 15.48 25.01
C GLY A 517 2.37 16.52 25.43
N GLY A 518 1.44 16.82 24.51
CA GLY A 518 0.23 17.59 24.81
C GLY A 518 -0.71 16.87 25.79
N TYR A 519 -1.63 17.64 26.40
CA TYR A 519 -2.66 17.12 27.31
C TYR A 519 -3.72 16.28 26.57
N MET A 520 -4.38 15.38 27.31
CA MET A 520 -5.54 14.63 26.82
C MET A 520 -6.71 15.59 26.56
N ARG A 521 -7.28 15.53 25.35
CA ARG A 521 -8.40 16.36 24.91
C ARG A 521 -9.56 15.48 24.50
N VAL A 522 -10.79 15.96 24.70
CA VAL A 522 -12.04 15.30 24.30
C VAL A 522 -12.90 16.24 23.47
N HIS A 523 -13.84 15.68 22.73
CA HIS A 523 -14.84 16.45 21.97
C HIS A 523 -15.66 17.32 22.93
N GLN A 524 -15.70 18.63 22.66
CA GLN A 524 -16.35 19.58 23.57
C GLN A 524 -17.86 19.33 23.65
N GLY A 525 -18.51 18.98 22.52
CA GLY A 525 -19.94 18.67 22.48
C GLY A 525 -20.33 17.50 23.40
N PHE A 526 -19.58 16.39 23.31
CA PHE A 526 -19.85 15.20 24.12
C PHE A 526 -19.55 15.43 25.59
N TYR A 527 -18.46 16.14 25.89
CA TYR A 527 -18.14 16.46 27.28
C TYR A 527 -19.22 17.34 27.92
N LEU A 528 -19.71 18.36 27.21
CA LEU A 528 -20.78 19.22 27.71
C LEU A 528 -22.06 18.44 27.95
N ALA A 529 -22.48 17.58 27.02
CA ALA A 529 -23.66 16.74 27.19
C ALA A 529 -23.52 15.80 28.41
N TYR A 530 -22.36 15.13 28.53
CA TYR A 530 -22.08 14.21 29.63
C TYR A 530 -22.06 14.87 31.02
N THR A 531 -21.64 16.14 31.11
CA THR A 531 -21.56 16.88 32.39
C THR A 531 -22.78 17.77 32.67
N LYS A 532 -23.70 17.91 31.72
CA LYS A 532 -24.87 18.76 31.88
C LYS A 532 -25.79 18.20 32.97
N ASN A 533 -26.37 19.08 33.77
CA ASN A 533 -27.34 18.74 34.83
C ASN A 533 -26.85 17.61 35.76
N ASP A 534 -25.54 17.60 36.01
CA ASP A 534 -24.83 16.61 36.82
C ASP A 534 -25.05 15.16 36.35
N TYR A 535 -25.29 14.95 35.04
CA TYR A 535 -25.56 13.63 34.46
C TYR A 535 -24.44 12.62 34.76
N ASN A 536 -23.18 13.03 34.58
CA ASN A 536 -22.01 12.23 34.94
C ASN A 536 -21.97 11.85 36.42
N LEU A 537 -22.36 12.76 37.32
CA LEU A 537 -22.39 12.50 38.76
C LEU A 537 -23.52 11.52 39.10
N LYS A 538 -24.71 11.71 38.53
CA LYS A 538 -25.85 10.78 38.68
C LYS A 538 -25.48 9.37 38.24
N LEU A 539 -24.88 9.24 37.05
CA LEU A 539 -24.41 7.95 36.54
C LEU A 539 -23.33 7.36 37.46
N MET A 540 -22.34 8.14 37.87
CA MET A 540 -21.25 7.64 38.71
C MET A 540 -21.75 7.19 40.09
N THR A 541 -22.61 7.98 40.74
CA THR A 541 -23.23 7.61 42.01
C THR A 541 -24.01 6.31 41.87
N LYS A 542 -24.82 6.18 40.81
CA LYS A 542 -25.55 4.94 40.55
C LYS A 542 -24.65 3.72 40.41
N LEU A 543 -23.54 3.85 39.66
CA LEU A 543 -22.58 2.76 39.47
C LEU A 543 -21.86 2.39 40.78
N LEU A 544 -21.55 3.37 41.62
CA LEU A 544 -20.96 3.14 42.95
C LEU A 544 -21.95 2.44 43.89
N ASP A 545 -23.23 2.83 43.87
CA ASP A 545 -24.28 2.19 44.68
C ASP A 545 -24.50 0.74 44.26
N ILE A 546 -24.50 0.46 42.95
CA ILE A 546 -24.57 -0.92 42.41
C ILE A 546 -23.35 -1.72 42.87
N LYS A 547 -22.15 -1.13 42.81
CA LYS A 547 -20.93 -1.81 43.27
C LYS A 547 -20.99 -2.11 44.78
N ALA A 548 -21.44 -1.15 45.59
CA ALA A 548 -21.53 -1.30 47.04
C ALA A 548 -22.59 -2.32 47.48
N SER A 549 -23.66 -2.48 46.70
CA SER A 549 -24.74 -3.44 46.96
C SER A 549 -24.49 -4.84 46.39
N SER A 550 -23.43 -5.03 45.60
CA SER A 550 -23.07 -6.33 45.03
C SER A 550 -22.49 -7.28 46.08
N SER A 551 -22.85 -8.55 46.01
CA SER A 551 -22.26 -9.60 46.86
C SER A 551 -20.79 -9.88 46.55
N ASN A 552 -20.32 -9.57 45.34
CA ASN A 552 -18.93 -9.77 44.91
C ASN A 552 -18.40 -8.51 44.19
N PRO A 553 -18.12 -7.42 44.92
CA PRO A 553 -17.77 -6.12 44.33
C PRO A 553 -16.45 -6.14 43.54
N ASP A 554 -15.52 -7.05 43.88
CA ASP A 554 -14.21 -7.15 43.25
C ASP A 554 -14.20 -7.94 41.93
N THR A 555 -15.22 -8.76 41.69
CA THR A 555 -15.36 -9.56 40.47
C THR A 555 -16.43 -9.00 39.51
N LEU A 556 -17.08 -7.89 39.89
CA LEU A 556 -18.14 -7.27 39.11
C LEU A 556 -17.55 -6.58 37.86
N THR A 557 -18.02 -6.99 36.68
CA THR A 557 -17.51 -6.48 35.40
C THR A 557 -18.42 -5.35 34.88
N PHE A 558 -17.84 -4.19 34.61
CA PHE A 558 -18.55 -3.05 34.01
C PHE A 558 -18.33 -3.03 32.50
N LEU A 559 -19.43 -3.07 31.75
CA LEU A 559 -19.46 -3.03 30.29
C LEU A 559 -20.12 -1.74 29.84
N PHE A 560 -19.43 -0.96 29.00
CA PHE A 560 -19.94 0.28 28.43
C PHE A 560 -20.12 0.11 26.92
N THR A 561 -21.26 0.53 26.40
CA THR A 561 -21.59 0.45 24.97
C THR A 561 -22.37 1.67 24.50
N GLY A 562 -22.37 1.92 23.20
CA GLY A 562 -23.10 3.01 22.56
C GLY A 562 -22.93 2.94 21.06
N GLU A 563 -23.99 3.28 20.32
CA GLU A 563 -24.02 3.32 18.85
C GLU A 563 -24.58 4.66 18.38
N ASP A 564 -24.14 5.14 17.22
CA ASP A 564 -24.67 6.36 16.59
C ASP A 564 -25.46 5.99 15.32
N GLU A 565 -26.77 6.18 15.35
CA GLU A 565 -27.74 5.57 14.42
C GLU A 565 -27.82 6.23 13.03
N LEU A 566 -27.11 7.34 12.80
CA LEU A 566 -27.22 8.17 11.59
C LEU A 566 -26.83 7.44 10.28
N MET A 567 -26.26 6.23 10.35
CA MET A 567 -25.80 5.48 9.16
C MET A 567 -26.62 4.25 8.74
N TRP A 568 -27.46 3.64 9.59
CA TRP A 568 -28.04 2.32 9.27
C TRP A 568 -29.51 2.31 8.86
N ARG A 569 -30.38 3.13 9.45
CA ARG A 569 -31.84 3.08 9.15
C ARG A 569 -32.24 3.59 7.75
N ASN A 570 -31.35 4.28 7.04
CA ASN A 570 -31.61 4.77 5.67
C ASN A 570 -31.23 3.78 4.54
N TRP A 571 -30.83 2.55 4.87
CA TRP A 571 -30.45 1.51 3.89
C TRP A 571 -31.38 0.27 3.88
N GLY A 572 -32.64 0.43 4.27
CA GLY A 572 -33.68 -0.55 3.95
C GLY A 572 -34.04 -0.49 2.45
N PRO A 573 -34.27 -1.62 1.76
CA PRO A 573 -34.77 -1.60 0.40
C PRO A 573 -36.13 -0.88 0.36
N PRO A 574 -36.45 -0.13 -0.72
CA PRO A 574 -37.74 0.53 -0.84
C PRO A 574 -38.86 -0.54 -0.73
N PRO A 575 -40.01 -0.20 -0.11
CA PRO A 575 -41.12 -1.13 -0.03
C PRO A 575 -41.52 -1.53 -1.45
N TYR A 576 -41.49 -2.84 -1.72
CA TYR A 576 -42.11 -3.42 -2.89
C TYR A 576 -43.58 -2.97 -2.89
N GLN A 577 -43.92 -2.08 -3.83
CA GLN A 577 -45.31 -1.85 -4.23
C GLN A 577 -45.82 -3.18 -4.78
N ALA A 578 -46.52 -3.94 -3.94
CA ALA A 578 -47.39 -5.01 -4.40
C ALA A 578 -48.49 -4.35 -5.23
N ALA A 579 -48.40 -4.55 -6.54
CA ALA A 579 -49.43 -4.19 -7.50
C ALA A 579 -50.77 -4.80 -7.06
N THR A 580 -51.77 -3.94 -6.89
CA THR A 580 -53.17 -4.33 -6.82
C THR A 580 -53.57 -4.98 -8.16
N PRO A 581 -54.17 -6.19 -8.15
CA PRO A 581 -54.78 -6.73 -9.35
C PRO A 581 -56.09 -5.99 -9.61
N TRP A 582 -56.20 -5.48 -10.82
CA TRP A 582 -57.46 -5.03 -11.41
C TRP A 582 -58.49 -6.17 -11.39
N ALA A 583 -59.62 -5.95 -10.72
CA ALA A 583 -60.89 -6.57 -11.02
C ALA A 583 -62.01 -5.59 -10.58
N GLY A 584 -62.77 -5.09 -11.55
CA GLY A 584 -63.98 -4.28 -11.34
C GLY A 584 -65.12 -5.08 -10.71
N PRO A 585 -66.25 -4.43 -10.39
CA PRO A 585 -67.15 -3.89 -11.43
C PRO A 585 -67.00 -2.41 -11.76
#